data_AF-W1WRV8-F1
#
_entry.id   AF-W1WRV8-F1
#
_cell.length_a   1.000
_cell.length_b   1.000
_cell.length_c   1.000
_cell.angle_alpha   90.00
_cell.angle_beta   90.00
_cell.angle_gamma   90.00
#
_symmetry.space_group_name_H-M   'P 1'
#
loop_
_entity.id
_entity.type
_entity.pdbx_description
1 polymer ?
#
loop_
_entity_poly.entity_id
_entity_poly.type
_entity_poly.pdbx_seq_one_letter_code
_entity_poly.pdbx_strand_id
1 'polypeptide(L)'
;MNNKIIAPILTENKVNSIAEKYCKKYNLNGSLAYKITAIKFLPDGMKSYGLDIPLWMVVRDVKGWDDMEITIFISDKNSEVLCCSNIWYPVYRPHQADL
;
A
#
# COMPACT_ATOMS: atom_id res chain seq x y z
N MET A 1 25.65 16.22 7.06
CA MET A 1 24.26 15.85 7.37
C MET A 1 24.29 14.43 7.89
N ASN A 2 23.84 14.18 9.12
CA ASN A 2 23.70 12.82 9.62
C ASN A 2 22.50 12.19 8.90
N ASN A 3 22.76 11.34 7.89
CA ASN A 3 21.75 10.45 7.34
C ASN A 3 21.37 9.47 8.44
N LYS A 4 20.38 9.83 9.27
CA LYS A 4 19.74 8.87 10.15
C LYS A 4 19.13 7.81 9.26
N ILE A 5 19.72 6.62 9.28
CA ILE A 5 19.13 5.44 8.64
C ILE A 5 17.81 5.18 9.37
N ILE A 6 16.70 5.34 8.66
CA ILE A 6 15.38 4.96 9.16
C ILE A 6 15.22 3.48 8.88
N ALA A 7 15.18 2.68 9.94
CA ALA A 7 14.85 1.26 9.85
C ALA A 7 13.31 1.09 9.89
N PRO A 8 12.76 0.13 9.14
CA PRO A 8 11.33 -0.13 9.18
C PRO A 8 10.90 -0.72 10.54
N ILE A 9 9.72 -0.32 10.99
CA ILE A 9 9.05 -0.86 12.18
C ILE A 9 8.29 -2.15 11.82
N LEU A 10 7.67 -2.20 10.64
CA LEU A 10 6.95 -3.36 10.16
C LEU A 10 7.85 -4.33 9.41
N THR A 11 7.37 -5.56 9.27
CA THR A 11 7.97 -6.58 8.40
C THR A 11 7.15 -6.75 7.13
N GLU A 12 7.77 -7.25 6.06
CA GLU A 12 7.08 -7.53 4.80
C GLU A 12 5.84 -8.43 4.99
N ASN A 13 5.94 -9.45 5.85
CA ASN A 13 4.82 -10.35 6.16
C ASN A 13 3.64 -9.59 6.80
N LYS A 14 3.93 -8.67 7.72
CA LYS A 14 2.91 -7.86 8.39
C LYS A 14 2.25 -6.89 7.40
N VAL A 15 3.06 -6.25 6.57
CA VAL A 15 2.63 -5.32 5.51
C VAL A 15 1.75 -6.05 4.50
N ASN A 16 2.14 -7.25 4.06
CA ASN A 16 1.32 -8.07 3.18
C ASN A 16 -0.03 -8.41 3.83
N SER A 17 -0.04 -8.82 5.10
CA SER A 17 -1.28 -9.10 5.82
C SER A 17 -2.23 -7.90 5.90
N ILE A 18 -1.70 -6.68 6.10
CA ILE A 18 -2.50 -5.44 6.09
C ILE A 18 -3.09 -5.20 4.70
N ALA A 19 -2.27 -5.30 3.65
CA ALA A 19 -2.71 -5.14 2.27
C ALA A 19 -3.79 -6.17 1.88
N GLU A 20 -3.68 -7.43 2.33
CA GLU A 20 -4.70 -8.46 2.12
C GLU A 20 -6.03 -8.12 2.79
N LYS A 21 -6.00 -7.69 4.04
CA LYS A 21 -7.20 -7.29 4.77
C LYS A 21 -7.88 -6.11 4.09
N TYR A 22 -7.11 -5.13 3.64
CA TYR A 22 -7.64 -3.97 2.91
C TYR A 22 -8.29 -4.38 1.58
N CYS A 23 -7.60 -5.18 0.76
CA CYS A 23 -8.16 -5.68 -0.50
C CYS A 23 -9.47 -6.46 -0.28
N LYS A 24 -9.54 -7.30 0.75
CA LYS A 24 -10.76 -8.05 1.11
C LYS A 24 -11.88 -7.11 1.56
N LYS A 25 -11.60 -6.13 2.44
CA LYS A 25 -12.60 -5.18 2.95
C LYS A 25 -13.29 -4.39 1.82
N TYR A 26 -12.53 -4.01 0.79
CA TYR A 26 -13.03 -3.19 -0.32
C TYR A 26 -13.25 -3.97 -1.63
N ASN A 27 -13.19 -5.31 -1.57
CA ASN A 27 -13.35 -6.20 -2.72
C ASN A 27 -12.48 -5.83 -3.95
N LEU A 28 -11.25 -5.34 -3.71
CA LEU A 28 -10.39 -4.76 -4.76
C LEU A 28 -9.90 -5.79 -5.78
N ASN A 29 -9.82 -7.05 -5.38
CA ASN A 29 -9.41 -8.15 -6.27
C ASN A 29 -10.61 -9.03 -6.68
N GLY A 30 -11.84 -8.67 -6.29
CA GLY A 30 -13.00 -9.53 -6.50
C GLY A 30 -12.79 -10.96 -5.98
N SER A 31 -13.24 -11.94 -6.77
CA SER A 31 -12.95 -13.37 -6.60
C SER A 31 -11.65 -13.82 -7.28
N LEU A 32 -10.86 -12.88 -7.80
CA LEU A 32 -9.73 -13.20 -8.67
C LEU A 32 -8.45 -13.44 -7.90
N ALA A 33 -7.64 -14.34 -8.45
CA ALA A 33 -6.30 -14.57 -7.96
C ALA A 33 -5.44 -13.33 -8.23
N TYR A 34 -4.52 -13.03 -7.32
CA TYR A 34 -3.54 -11.96 -7.49
C TYR A 34 -2.13 -12.49 -7.21
N LYS A 35 -1.13 -11.82 -7.77
CA LYS A 35 0.29 -12.06 -7.51
C LYS A 35 0.89 -10.80 -6.93
N ILE A 36 1.65 -10.92 -5.85
CA ILE A 36 2.45 -9.79 -5.35
C ILE A 36 3.66 -9.64 -6.27
N THR A 37 3.83 -8.46 -6.85
CA THR A 37 4.94 -8.14 -7.75
C THR A 37 6.05 -7.38 -7.03
N ALA A 38 5.71 -6.59 -6.01
CA ALA A 38 6.69 -5.91 -5.18
C ALA A 38 6.18 -5.63 -3.75
N ILE A 39 7.11 -5.66 -2.78
CA ILE A 39 6.96 -5.06 -1.45
C ILE A 39 8.22 -4.22 -1.23
N LYS A 40 8.07 -2.92 -0.96
CA LYS A 40 9.21 -2.00 -0.82
C LYS A 40 9.00 -1.02 0.31
N PHE A 41 10.01 -0.89 1.17
CA PHE A 41 10.06 0.15 2.18
C PHE A 41 10.59 1.46 1.58
N LEU A 42 9.91 2.57 1.89
CA LEU A 42 10.23 3.92 1.47
C LEU A 42 10.48 4.77 2.73
N PRO A 43 11.74 4.90 3.18
CA PRO A 43 12.07 5.56 4.45
C PRO A 43 11.73 7.06 4.45
N ASP A 44 11.86 7.71 3.29
CA ASP A 44 11.56 9.14 3.12
C ASP A 44 10.12 9.41 2.67
N GLY A 45 9.31 8.34 2.54
CA GLY A 45 7.95 8.43 2.04
C GLY A 45 7.86 8.78 0.55
N MET A 46 6.79 9.48 0.19
CA MET A 46 6.49 9.95 -1.15
C MET A 46 6.13 11.44 -1.14
N LYS A 47 7.17 12.27 -1.24
CA LYS A 47 7.04 13.74 -1.19
C LYS A 47 6.15 14.33 -2.29
N SER A 48 6.21 13.75 -3.49
CA SER A 48 5.35 14.15 -4.62
C SER A 48 3.85 13.99 -4.33
N TYR A 49 3.47 13.23 -3.30
CA TYR A 49 2.10 12.99 -2.89
C TYR A 49 1.78 13.56 -1.49
N GLY A 50 2.68 14.38 -0.92
CA GLY A 50 2.53 14.92 0.43
C GLY A 50 2.62 13.88 1.56
N LEU A 51 3.13 12.68 1.25
CA LEU A 51 3.32 11.59 2.22
C LEU A 51 4.77 11.59 2.71
N ASP A 52 5.15 12.61 3.48
CA ASP A 52 6.52 12.81 4.01
C ASP A 52 6.78 11.95 5.26
N ILE A 53 6.35 10.68 5.23
CA ILE A 53 6.48 9.72 6.33
C ILE A 53 7.00 8.38 5.83
N PRO A 54 7.75 7.61 6.64
CA PRO A 54 8.15 6.25 6.29
C PRO A 54 6.93 5.38 5.97
N LEU A 55 6.94 4.73 4.82
CA LEU A 55 5.81 3.94 4.34
C LEU A 55 6.27 2.72 3.54
N TRP A 56 5.36 1.79 3.37
CA TRP A 56 5.53 0.60 2.55
C TRP A 56 4.67 0.70 1.31
N MET A 57 5.23 0.25 0.19
CA MET A 57 4.54 0.09 -1.09
C MET A 57 4.36 -1.39 -1.36
N VAL A 58 3.13 -1.83 -1.59
CA VAL A 58 2.78 -3.20 -1.99
C VAL A 58 2.14 -3.16 -3.35
N VAL A 59 2.73 -3.83 -4.32
CA VAL A 59 2.25 -3.88 -5.70
C VAL A 59 1.70 -5.27 -5.99
N ARG A 60 0.49 -5.33 -6.54
CA ARG A 60 -0.27 -6.56 -6.79
C ARG A 60 -0.81 -6.55 -8.21
N ASP A 61 -0.57 -7.64 -8.92
CA ASP A 61 -1.12 -7.92 -10.23
C ASP A 61 -2.34 -8.83 -10.08
N VAL A 62 -3.52 -8.37 -10.51
CA VAL A 62 -4.79 -9.12 -10.38
C VAL A 62 -5.06 -9.89 -11.67
N LYS A 63 -4.95 -11.22 -11.63
CA LYS A 63 -5.16 -12.07 -12.80
C LYS A 63 -6.61 -12.03 -13.28
N GLY A 64 -6.80 -11.82 -14.58
CA GLY A 64 -8.12 -11.85 -15.22
C GLY A 64 -8.76 -10.48 -15.39
N TRP A 65 -8.10 -9.41 -14.97
CA TRP A 65 -8.35 -8.06 -15.47
C TRP A 65 -7.17 -7.70 -16.36
N ASP A 66 -7.42 -7.34 -17.61
CA ASP A 66 -6.36 -6.86 -18.49
C ASP A 66 -5.77 -5.59 -17.87
N ASP A 67 -4.48 -5.66 -17.51
CA ASP A 67 -3.67 -4.54 -17.02
C ASP A 67 -4.16 -3.85 -15.74
N MET A 68 -4.63 -4.62 -14.74
CA MET A 68 -4.94 -4.07 -13.41
C MET A 68 -3.84 -4.38 -12.38
N GLU A 69 -2.88 -3.46 -12.29
CA GLU A 69 -1.94 -3.40 -11.17
C GLU A 69 -2.51 -2.53 -10.05
N ILE A 70 -2.51 -3.05 -8.83
CA ILE A 70 -2.94 -2.36 -7.62
C ILE A 70 -1.72 -2.09 -6.75
N THR A 71 -1.42 -0.81 -6.52
CA THR A 71 -0.39 -0.36 -5.59
C THR A 71 -1.04 0.14 -4.31
N ILE A 72 -0.59 -0.35 -3.16
CA ILE A 72 -1.11 -0.01 -1.83
C ILE A 72 0.01 0.60 -1.02
N PHE A 73 -0.23 1.79 -0.47
CA PHE A 73 0.70 2.48 0.41
C PHE A 73 0.26 2.34 1.86
N ILE A 74 1.16 1.86 2.72
CA ILE A 74 0.89 1.54 4.13
C ILE A 74 1.85 2.35 5.01
N SER A 75 1.33 3.05 6.01
CA SER A 75 2.14 3.72 7.02
C SER A 75 2.94 2.69 7.83
N ASP A 76 4.27 2.81 7.83
CA ASP A 76 5.14 1.97 8.65
C ASP A 76 4.89 2.21 10.15
N LYS A 77 4.55 3.45 10.52
CA LYS A 77 4.32 3.84 11.91
C LYS A 77 2.95 3.41 12.43
N ASN A 78 1.89 3.65 11.66
CA ASN A 78 0.51 3.48 12.13
C ASN A 78 -0.10 2.14 11.72
N SER A 79 0.59 1.35 10.88
CA SER A 79 0.08 0.07 10.36
C SER A 79 -1.24 0.17 9.59
N GLU A 80 -1.47 1.31 8.92
CA GLU A 80 -2.71 1.62 8.21
C GLU A 80 -2.46 1.90 6.73
N VAL A 81 -3.45 1.59 5.88
CA VAL A 81 -3.40 1.92 4.45
C VAL A 81 -3.71 3.41 4.28
N LEU A 82 -2.78 4.12 3.65
CA LEU A 82 -2.87 5.56 3.38
C LEU A 82 -3.58 5.83 2.06
N CYS A 83 -3.22 5.08 1.02
CA CYS A 83 -3.87 5.16 -0.28
C CYS A 83 -3.66 3.88 -1.09
N CYS A 84 -4.49 3.73 -2.11
CA CYS A 84 -4.43 2.66 -3.08
C CYS A 84 -4.48 3.28 -4.47
N SER A 85 -3.70 2.82 -5.44
CA SER A 85 -3.83 3.26 -6.83
C SER A 85 -3.97 2.05 -7.73
N ASN A 86 -4.82 2.16 -8.74
CA ASN A 86 -4.76 1.31 -9.91
C ASN A 86 -4.29 2.14 -11.12
N ILE A 87 -3.87 1.49 -12.20
CA ILE A 87 -3.37 2.13 -13.43
C ILE A 87 -4.32 3.21 -13.97
N TRP A 88 -5.61 3.13 -13.64
CA TRP A 88 -6.64 4.02 -14.16
C TRP A 88 -6.94 5.23 -13.24
N TYR A 89 -6.82 5.09 -11.92
CA TYR A 89 -7.08 6.16 -10.96
C TYR A 89 -6.34 5.97 -9.62
N PRO A 90 -5.81 7.04 -8.99
CA PRO A 90 -5.48 7.01 -7.57
C PRO A 90 -6.79 6.87 -6.76
N VAL A 91 -7.01 5.69 -6.16
CA VAL A 91 -8.10 5.44 -5.21
C VAL A 91 -7.63 5.86 -3.81
N TYR A 92 -7.70 7.15 -3.52
CA TYR A 92 -7.55 7.66 -2.15
C TYR A 92 -8.79 7.30 -1.32
N ARG A 93 -8.73 6.29 -0.45
CA ARG A 93 -9.57 6.17 0.77
C ARG A 93 -8.81 5.37 1.85
N PRO A 94 -8.76 5.82 3.13
CA PRO A 94 -9.84 6.53 3.82
C PRO A 94 -9.41 7.77 4.63
N HIS A 95 -10.19 8.85 4.57
CA HIS A 95 -10.54 9.62 5.77
C HIS A 95 -12.04 9.90 5.70
N GLN A 96 -12.75 9.59 6.79
CA GLN A 96 -14.21 9.66 7.00
C GLN A 96 -15.04 8.46 6.53
N ALA A 97 -15.20 7.48 7.41
CA ALA A 97 -16.51 6.99 7.86
C ALA A 97 -16.27 5.79 8.80
N ASP A 98 -16.10 6.07 10.08
CA ASP A 98 -16.49 5.21 11.21
C ASP A 98 -16.59 6.14 12.44
N LEU A 99 -17.52 7.11 12.35
CA LEU A 99 -18.27 7.70 13.46
C LEU A 99 -19.75 7.42 13.17
#